data_AF-A0A5M6CYY9-F1
#
_entry.id   AF-A0A5M6CYY9-F1
#
_cell.length_a   1.000
_cell.length_b   1.000
_cell.length_c   1.000
_cell.angle_alpha   90.00
_cell.angle_beta   90.00
_cell.angle_gamma   90.00
#
_symmetry.space_group_name_H-M   'P 1'
#
loop_
_entity.id
_entity.type
_entity.pdbx_description
1 polymer ?
#
loop_
_entity_poly.entity_id
_entity_poly.type
_entity_poly.pdbx_seq_one_letter_code
_entity_poly.pdbx_strand_id
1 'polypeptide(L)'
;MNANQSSAGERPEWVQELEQAFGGPNQAAFGTAVFSESLSSAESGQDSLEQRARHWYQFFCGNTWERFGPERWLQTWQLVFARPDAPGSIIDELSALEDPPARRSASTMLDGHDDPQKAKAALKQAFDAPTIEALQIYRIGDGDAMSGILIAGRRTAGDSAFVTFLLD
;
A
#
# COMPACT_ATOMS: atom_id res chain seq x y z
N MET A 1 9.51 8.04 -26.66
CA MET A 1 8.83 8.55 -25.43
C MET A 1 9.70 8.12 -24.27
N ASN A 2 10.52 9.05 -23.76
CA ASN A 2 11.52 8.75 -22.74
C ASN A 2 10.84 8.79 -21.37
N ALA A 3 10.74 7.63 -20.72
CA ALA A 3 10.44 7.56 -19.31
C ALA A 3 11.55 8.30 -18.56
N ASN A 4 11.15 9.39 -17.91
CA ASN A 4 12.01 10.25 -17.13
C ASN A 4 12.62 9.41 -16.00
N GLN A 5 13.92 9.14 -16.07
CA GLN A 5 14.67 8.55 -14.98
C GLN A 5 14.72 9.58 -13.85
N SER A 6 13.78 9.49 -12.91
CA SER A 6 13.89 10.17 -11.62
C SER A 6 15.11 9.62 -10.90
N SER A 7 16.08 10.50 -10.66
CA SER A 7 17.28 10.38 -9.85
C SER A 7 17.38 9.13 -8.97
N ALA A 8 18.32 8.24 -9.30
CA ALA A 8 18.76 7.16 -8.40
C ALA A 8 19.54 7.74 -7.22
N GLY A 9 18.85 8.44 -6.32
CA GLY A 9 19.26 8.50 -4.92
C GLY A 9 18.95 7.14 -4.29
N GLU A 10 19.84 6.63 -3.45
CA GLU A 10 19.60 5.39 -2.71
C GLU A 10 18.20 5.43 -2.07
N ARG A 11 17.38 4.39 -2.32
CA ARG A 11 16.08 4.28 -1.66
C ARG A 11 16.29 4.31 -0.15
N PRO A 12 15.44 5.00 0.62
CA PRO A 12 15.54 4.97 2.07
C PRO A 12 15.50 3.54 2.61
N GLU A 13 16.28 3.26 3.67
CA GLU A 13 16.37 1.93 4.30
C GLU A 13 14.99 1.33 4.60
N TRP A 14 14.06 2.12 5.12
CA TRP A 14 12.71 1.66 5.46
C TRP A 14 11.89 1.20 4.23
N VAL A 15 12.17 1.74 3.03
CA VAL A 15 11.58 1.26 1.77
C VAL A 15 12.23 -0.07 1.38
N GLN A 16 13.55 -0.17 1.51
CA GLN A 16 14.28 -1.40 1.19
C GLN A 16 13.81 -2.56 2.09
N GLU A 17 13.59 -2.32 3.38
CA GLU A 17 13.06 -3.33 4.31
C GLU A 17 11.63 -3.76 3.95
N LEU A 18 10.77 -2.82 3.50
CA LEU A 18 9.48 -3.17 2.93
C LEU A 18 9.62 -4.05 1.69
N GLU A 19 10.47 -3.69 0.73
CA GLU A 19 10.66 -4.46 -0.50
C GLU A 19 11.27 -5.84 -0.25
N GLN A 20 12.16 -5.97 0.74
CA GLN A 20 12.69 -7.27 1.15
C GLN A 20 11.63 -8.18 1.78
N ALA A 21 10.63 -7.60 2.45
CA ALA A 21 9.52 -8.36 3.01
C ALA A 21 8.44 -8.64 1.95
N PHE A 22 7.89 -7.61 1.31
CA PHE A 22 6.70 -7.72 0.47
C PHE A 22 6.99 -7.73 -1.03
N GLY A 23 8.27 -7.75 -1.44
CA GLY A 23 8.67 -7.69 -2.83
C GLY A 23 8.65 -6.26 -3.39
N GLY A 24 9.53 -6.02 -4.37
CA GLY A 24 9.60 -4.74 -5.07
C GLY A 24 8.42 -4.48 -6.02
N PRO A 25 8.43 -3.31 -6.69
CA PRO A 25 7.41 -2.93 -7.66
C PRO A 25 7.21 -3.99 -8.75
N ASN A 26 5.96 -4.38 -8.99
CA ASN A 26 5.60 -5.32 -10.05
C ASN A 26 4.18 -5.06 -10.58
N GLN A 27 3.78 -5.78 -11.62
CA GLN A 27 2.44 -5.71 -12.24
C GLN A 27 1.75 -7.08 -12.25
N ALA A 28 1.88 -7.84 -11.16
CA ALA A 28 1.43 -9.23 -11.12
C ALA A 28 -0.09 -9.38 -11.00
N ALA A 29 -0.81 -8.35 -10.55
CA ALA A 29 -2.22 -8.40 -10.16
C ALA A 29 -2.55 -9.53 -9.15
N PHE A 30 -1.54 -10.02 -8.41
CA PHE A 30 -1.62 -11.10 -7.44
C PHE A 30 -0.39 -11.06 -6.53
N GLY A 31 -0.55 -11.45 -5.26
CA GLY A 31 0.51 -11.45 -4.25
C GLY A 31 0.75 -10.06 -3.67
N THR A 32 2.01 -9.69 -3.51
CA THR A 32 2.42 -8.43 -2.87
C THR A 32 3.28 -7.55 -3.79
N ALA A 33 3.23 -6.25 -3.56
CA ALA A 33 4.13 -5.29 -4.17
C ALA A 33 4.30 -4.06 -3.29
N VAL A 34 5.52 -3.52 -3.27
CA VAL A 34 5.83 -2.24 -2.63
C VAL A 34 6.16 -1.21 -3.70
N PHE A 35 5.54 -0.03 -3.58
CA PHE A 35 5.86 1.14 -4.38
C PHE A 35 6.26 2.28 -3.46
N SER A 36 7.16 3.14 -3.93
CA SER A 36 7.58 4.33 -3.19
C SER A 36 7.80 5.50 -4.12
N GLU A 37 7.48 6.70 -3.66
CA GLU A 37 7.74 7.94 -4.37
C GLU A 37 7.87 9.10 -3.40
N SER A 38 8.40 10.23 -3.87
CA SER A 38 8.39 11.48 -3.11
C SER A 38 7.32 12.40 -3.69
N LEU A 39 6.29 12.71 -2.90
CA LEU A 39 5.22 13.61 -3.29
C LEU A 39 5.64 15.06 -3.01
N SER A 40 5.40 15.94 -3.97
CA SER A 40 5.69 17.36 -3.76
C SER A 40 4.77 17.95 -2.69
N SER A 41 5.17 19.05 -2.04
CA SER A 41 4.33 19.72 -1.04
C SER A 41 2.98 20.21 -1.61
N ALA A 42 2.89 20.42 -2.94
CA ALA A 42 1.63 20.73 -3.62
C ALA A 42 0.66 19.53 -3.70
N GLU A 43 1.16 18.32 -3.47
CA GLU A 43 0.44 17.04 -3.50
C GLU A 43 0.31 16.46 -2.07
N SER A 44 0.26 17.32 -1.06
CA SER A 44 0.22 16.94 0.37
C SER A 44 -1.19 16.78 0.95
N GLY A 45 -2.25 16.81 0.14
CA GLY A 45 -3.63 16.57 0.60
C GLY A 45 -3.92 15.09 0.97
N GLN A 46 -5.06 14.80 1.58
CA GLN A 46 -5.54 13.41 1.69
C GLN A 46 -5.99 12.86 0.33
N ASP A 47 -6.65 13.71 -0.47
CA ASP A 47 -7.10 13.37 -1.83
C ASP A 47 -5.94 12.97 -2.74
N SER A 48 -4.76 13.55 -2.54
CA SER A 48 -3.58 13.16 -3.32
C SER A 48 -3.06 11.79 -2.89
N LEU A 49 -3.07 11.45 -1.60
CA LEU A 49 -2.65 10.12 -1.15
C LEU A 49 -3.57 9.02 -1.71
N GLU A 50 -4.89 9.26 -1.72
CA GLU A 50 -5.84 8.35 -2.38
C GLU A 50 -5.58 8.22 -3.89
N GLN A 51 -5.39 9.34 -4.59
CA GLN A 51 -5.12 9.34 -6.03
C GLN A 51 -3.85 8.55 -6.37
N ARG A 52 -2.79 8.70 -5.56
CA ARG A 52 -1.53 7.95 -5.74
C ARG A 52 -1.70 6.48 -5.38
N ALA A 53 -2.46 6.16 -4.34
CA ALA A 53 -2.80 4.78 -4.02
C ALA A 53 -3.55 4.09 -5.18
N ARG A 54 -4.54 4.76 -5.79
CA ARG A 54 -5.24 4.26 -6.98
C ARG A 54 -4.32 4.10 -8.18
N HIS A 55 -3.41 5.06 -8.40
CA HIS A 55 -2.42 4.98 -9.46
C HIS A 55 -1.54 3.72 -9.33
N TRP A 56 -1.00 3.45 -8.14
CA TRP A 56 -0.20 2.26 -7.91
C TRP A 56 -1.00 0.97 -7.96
N TYR A 57 -2.25 1.00 -7.52
CA TYR A 57 -3.14 -0.16 -7.67
C TYR A 57 -3.41 -0.49 -9.14
N GLN A 58 -3.72 0.53 -9.96
CA GLN A 58 -3.87 0.37 -11.41
C GLN A 58 -2.58 -0.18 -12.04
N PHE A 59 -1.42 0.35 -11.66
CA PHE A 59 -0.13 -0.14 -12.15
C PHE A 59 0.09 -1.60 -11.76
N PHE A 60 -0.16 -1.97 -10.50
CA PHE A 60 -0.02 -3.34 -10.00
C PHE A 60 -0.92 -4.33 -10.74
N CYS A 61 -2.15 -3.92 -11.11
CA CYS A 61 -3.02 -4.74 -11.94
C CYS A 61 -2.51 -4.89 -13.38
N GLY A 62 -1.74 -3.91 -13.90
CA GLY A 62 -1.13 -3.98 -15.22
C GLY A 62 -2.14 -4.33 -16.32
N ASN A 63 -1.81 -5.32 -17.16
CA ASN A 63 -2.66 -5.73 -18.28
C ASN A 63 -4.05 -6.26 -17.85
N THR A 64 -4.22 -6.75 -16.62
CA THR A 64 -5.53 -7.23 -16.15
C THR A 64 -6.49 -6.07 -15.90
N TRP A 65 -5.96 -4.87 -15.60
CA TRP A 65 -6.74 -3.64 -15.51
C TRP A 65 -7.40 -3.32 -16.84
N GLU A 66 -6.62 -3.31 -17.92
CA GLU A 66 -7.12 -3.03 -19.27
C GLU A 66 -8.06 -4.12 -19.78
N ARG A 67 -7.74 -5.38 -19.48
CA ARG A 67 -8.53 -6.54 -19.93
C ARG A 67 -9.93 -6.59 -19.32
N PHE A 68 -10.06 -6.30 -18.04
CA PHE A 68 -11.32 -6.44 -17.31
C PHE A 68 -12.02 -5.12 -17.00
N GLY A 69 -11.35 -3.99 -17.26
CA GLY A 69 -11.88 -2.65 -17.08
C GLY A 69 -11.69 -2.10 -15.66
N PRO A 70 -11.55 -0.77 -15.53
CA PRO A 70 -11.43 -0.11 -14.23
C PRO A 70 -12.66 -0.33 -13.34
N GLU A 71 -13.85 -0.50 -13.91
CA GLU A 71 -15.09 -0.70 -13.15
C GLU A 71 -15.02 -1.96 -12.27
N ARG A 72 -14.43 -3.05 -12.77
CA ARG A 72 -14.29 -4.31 -12.03
C ARG A 72 -13.35 -4.13 -10.84
N TRP A 73 -12.17 -3.55 -11.08
CA TRP A 73 -11.14 -3.37 -10.05
C TRP A 73 -11.48 -2.28 -9.02
N LEU A 74 -12.28 -1.27 -9.42
CA LEU A 74 -12.71 -0.20 -8.51
C LEU A 74 -14.01 -0.53 -7.77
N GLN A 75 -14.71 -1.61 -8.11
CA GLN A 75 -15.96 -1.99 -7.45
C GLN A 75 -15.79 -2.17 -5.93
N THR A 76 -14.66 -2.72 -5.51
CA THR A 76 -14.37 -2.96 -4.08
C THR A 76 -13.49 -1.89 -3.45
N TRP A 77 -13.05 -0.89 -4.22
CA TRP A 77 -12.22 0.22 -3.73
C TRP A 77 -12.96 0.95 -2.62
N GLN A 78 -12.46 0.83 -1.40
CA GLN A 78 -13.07 1.45 -0.24
C GLN A 78 -12.00 1.83 0.78
N LEU A 79 -11.99 3.08 1.23
CA LEU A 79 -11.23 3.47 2.41
C LEU A 79 -11.84 2.77 3.63
N VAL A 80 -11.08 1.87 4.25
CA VAL A 80 -11.53 1.11 5.43
C VAL A 80 -10.91 1.62 6.73
N PHE A 81 -9.82 2.37 6.63
CA PHE A 81 -9.20 3.01 7.78
C PHE A 81 -8.38 4.22 7.34
N ALA A 82 -8.46 5.30 8.12
CA ALA A 82 -7.54 6.42 8.06
C ALA A 82 -7.05 6.72 9.47
N ARG A 83 -5.73 6.79 9.64
CA ARG A 83 -5.15 7.04 10.96
C ARG A 83 -5.50 8.47 11.41
N PRO A 84 -6.00 8.66 12.64
CA PRO A 84 -6.20 9.99 13.21
C PRO A 84 -4.85 10.68 13.47
N ASP A 85 -4.87 11.98 13.78
CA ASP A 85 -3.67 12.79 14.06
C ASP A 85 -3.05 12.45 15.44
N ALA A 86 -2.57 11.21 15.57
CA ALA A 86 -1.91 10.66 16.73
C ALA A 86 -0.95 9.54 16.31
N PRO A 87 0.13 9.28 17.08
CA PRO A 87 0.96 8.10 16.87
C PRO A 87 0.12 6.83 16.90
N GLY A 88 0.39 5.93 15.97
CA GLY A 88 -0.35 4.69 15.78
C GLY A 88 0.57 3.49 15.65
N SER A 89 -0.01 2.30 15.78
CA SER A 89 0.64 1.01 15.61
C SER A 89 -0.03 0.32 14.42
N ILE A 90 0.66 0.25 13.28
CA ILE A 90 0.10 -0.29 12.04
C ILE A 90 -0.39 -1.73 12.22
N ILE A 91 0.26 -2.51 13.09
CA ILE A 91 -0.15 -3.89 13.37
C ILE A 91 -1.46 -3.92 14.15
N ASP A 92 -1.62 -3.07 15.16
CA ASP A 92 -2.86 -3.00 15.94
C ASP A 92 -4.00 -2.46 15.06
N GLU A 93 -3.73 -1.45 14.24
CA GLU A 93 -4.68 -0.86 13.29
C GLU A 93 -5.18 -1.87 12.25
N LEU A 94 -4.26 -2.65 11.65
CA LEU A 94 -4.60 -3.73 10.73
C LEU A 94 -5.46 -4.81 11.41
N SER A 95 -5.16 -5.16 12.66
CA SER A 95 -5.93 -6.14 13.43
C SER A 95 -7.32 -5.64 13.85
N ALA A 96 -7.46 -4.33 14.01
CA ALA A 96 -8.67 -3.66 14.48
C ALA A 96 -9.59 -3.17 13.35
N LEU A 97 -9.25 -3.45 12.07
CA LEU A 97 -10.09 -3.09 10.93
C LEU A 97 -11.53 -3.60 11.11
N GLU A 98 -12.50 -2.69 10.98
CA GLU A 98 -13.91 -3.01 11.12
C GLU A 98 -14.44 -3.80 9.92
N ASP A 99 -13.90 -3.56 8.72
CA ASP A 99 -14.26 -4.28 7.49
C ASP A 99 -13.72 -5.73 7.55
N PRO A 100 -14.60 -6.76 7.65
CA PRO A 100 -14.15 -8.14 7.83
C PRO A 100 -13.31 -8.69 6.67
N PRO A 101 -13.63 -8.42 5.38
CA PRO A 101 -12.76 -8.79 4.27
C PRO A 101 -11.35 -8.20 4.39
N ALA A 102 -11.23 -6.88 4.60
CA ALA A 102 -9.94 -6.21 4.74
C ALA A 102 -9.14 -6.73 5.93
N ARG A 103 -9.80 -6.97 7.07
CA ARG A 103 -9.15 -7.56 8.26
C ARG A 103 -8.60 -8.96 7.99
N ARG A 104 -9.33 -9.80 7.23
CA ARG A 104 -8.84 -11.12 6.83
C ARG A 104 -7.62 -11.00 5.93
N SER A 105 -7.68 -10.17 4.88
CA SER A 105 -6.54 -9.90 4.01
C SER A 105 -5.34 -9.37 4.79
N ALA A 106 -5.55 -8.48 5.76
CA ALA A 106 -4.50 -7.99 6.65
C ALA A 106 -3.86 -9.12 7.48
N SER A 107 -4.66 -10.00 8.10
CA SER A 107 -4.13 -11.15 8.83
C SER A 107 -3.36 -12.10 7.91
N THR A 108 -3.87 -12.40 6.70
CA THR A 108 -3.15 -13.25 5.74
C THR A 108 -1.83 -12.61 5.30
N MET A 109 -1.81 -11.31 5.03
CA MET A 109 -0.58 -10.59 4.69
C MET A 109 0.45 -10.62 5.84
N LEU A 110 0.00 -10.54 7.09
CA LEU A 110 0.87 -10.50 8.27
C LEU A 110 1.36 -11.88 8.72
N ASP A 111 0.49 -12.89 8.66
CA ASP A 111 0.73 -14.21 9.26
C ASP A 111 1.04 -15.29 8.20
N GLY A 112 0.68 -15.05 6.93
CA GLY A 112 0.97 -15.95 5.80
C GLY A 112 2.34 -15.75 5.16
N HIS A 113 3.17 -14.86 5.71
CA HIS A 113 4.53 -14.62 5.25
C HIS A 113 5.49 -15.71 5.73
N ASP A 114 6.53 -16.05 4.96
CA ASP A 114 7.56 -17.03 5.38
C ASP A 114 8.31 -16.58 6.65
N ASP A 115 8.43 -15.27 6.82
CA ASP A 115 8.91 -14.61 8.04
C ASP A 115 7.93 -13.53 8.52
N PRO A 116 6.93 -13.88 9.33
CA PRO A 116 5.94 -12.94 9.85
C PRO A 116 6.54 -11.84 10.73
N GLN A 117 7.66 -12.12 11.41
CA GLN A 117 8.29 -11.15 12.30
C GLN A 117 9.00 -10.07 11.49
N LYS A 118 9.72 -10.46 10.43
CA LYS A 118 10.35 -9.50 9.51
C LYS A 118 9.29 -8.64 8.81
N ALA A 119 8.20 -9.23 8.32
CA ALA A 119 7.11 -8.50 7.70
C ALA A 119 6.49 -7.45 8.64
N LYS A 120 6.20 -7.85 9.89
CA LYS A 120 5.68 -6.94 10.93
C LYS A 120 6.70 -5.84 11.25
N ALA A 121 7.98 -6.16 11.38
CA ALA A 121 9.02 -5.18 11.66
C ALA A 121 9.15 -4.14 10.53
N ALA A 122 9.14 -4.57 9.27
CA ALA A 122 9.21 -3.68 8.11
C ALA A 122 8.02 -2.71 8.05
N LEU A 123 6.80 -3.21 8.28
CA LEU A 123 5.61 -2.36 8.35
C LEU A 123 5.72 -1.33 9.47
N LYS A 124 6.14 -1.73 10.68
CA LYS A 124 6.32 -0.81 11.80
C LYS A 124 7.37 0.27 11.50
N GLN A 125 8.51 -0.12 10.93
CA GLN A 125 9.56 0.82 10.56
C GLN A 125 9.08 1.84 9.52
N ALA A 126 8.24 1.41 8.58
CA ALA A 126 7.67 2.28 7.56
C ALA A 126 6.56 3.18 8.11
N PHE A 127 5.61 2.62 8.87
CA PHE A 127 4.32 3.24 9.15
C PHE A 127 4.12 3.68 10.61
N ASP A 128 4.93 3.24 11.57
CA ASP A 128 4.86 3.73 12.97
C ASP A 128 5.88 4.84 13.23
N ALA A 129 6.63 5.24 12.20
CA ALA A 129 7.62 6.29 12.32
C ALA A 129 6.97 7.62 12.73
N PRO A 130 7.60 8.42 13.61
CA PRO A 130 7.07 9.72 14.04
C PRO A 130 7.00 10.74 12.90
N THR A 131 7.60 10.44 11.75
CA THR A 131 7.53 11.25 10.54
C THR A 131 6.30 10.95 9.69
N ILE A 132 5.49 9.93 10.01
CA ILE A 132 4.24 9.63 9.29
C ILE A 132 3.19 10.68 9.63
N GLU A 133 2.69 11.38 8.61
CA GLU A 133 1.64 12.41 8.72
C GLU A 133 0.27 11.91 8.28
N ALA A 134 0.25 10.94 7.36
CA ALA A 134 -0.98 10.37 6.85
C ALA A 134 -0.80 8.88 6.61
N LEU A 135 -1.80 8.10 7.03
CA LEU A 135 -1.89 6.68 6.74
C LEU A 135 -3.35 6.34 6.40
N GLN A 136 -3.53 5.64 5.30
CA GLN A 136 -4.82 5.19 4.80
C GLN A 136 -4.71 3.71 4.40
N ILE A 137 -5.75 2.95 4.68
CA ILE A 137 -5.85 1.54 4.28
C ILE A 137 -7.11 1.41 3.44
N TYR A 138 -6.94 0.84 2.26
CA TYR A 138 -8.01 0.60 1.30
C TYR A 138 -8.26 -0.90 1.18
N ARG A 139 -9.53 -1.28 1.12
CA ARG A 139 -9.92 -2.57 0.57
C ARG A 139 -9.80 -2.49 -0.96
N ILE A 140 -9.22 -3.52 -1.55
CA ILE A 140 -9.03 -3.67 -2.99
C ILE A 140 -9.46 -5.08 -3.42
N GLY A 141 -9.69 -5.28 -4.71
CA GLY A 141 -10.25 -6.52 -5.23
C GLY A 141 -10.93 -6.35 -6.58
N ASP A 142 -11.38 -7.45 -7.16
CA ASP A 142 -12.13 -7.43 -8.43
C ASP A 142 -13.65 -7.61 -8.24
N GLY A 143 -14.10 -7.59 -6.98
CA GLY A 143 -15.50 -7.82 -6.61
C GLY A 143 -15.96 -9.28 -6.68
N ASP A 144 -15.05 -10.20 -6.97
CA ASP A 144 -15.36 -11.61 -7.22
C ASP A 144 -14.34 -12.51 -6.51
N ALA A 145 -13.33 -13.00 -7.24
CA ALA A 145 -12.33 -13.90 -6.70
C ALA A 145 -11.27 -13.17 -5.87
N MET A 146 -10.83 -11.99 -6.33
CA MET A 146 -9.66 -11.33 -5.77
C MET A 146 -10.04 -10.37 -4.65
N SER A 147 -9.42 -10.51 -3.48
CA SER A 147 -9.59 -9.63 -2.32
C SER A 147 -8.27 -9.28 -1.67
N GLY A 148 -8.13 -8.04 -1.21
CA GLY A 148 -6.87 -7.55 -0.71
C GLY A 148 -6.97 -6.24 0.06
N ILE A 149 -5.80 -5.74 0.43
CA ILE A 149 -5.63 -4.41 1.02
C ILE A 149 -4.48 -3.66 0.35
N LEU A 150 -4.60 -2.33 0.35
CA LEU A 150 -3.52 -1.41 0.01
C LEU A 150 -3.30 -0.47 1.18
N ILE A 151 -2.10 -0.47 1.73
CA ILE A 151 -1.66 0.49 2.77
C ILE A 151 -0.92 1.62 2.09
N ALA A 152 -1.40 2.85 2.26
CA ALA A 152 -0.77 4.06 1.76
C ALA A 152 -0.32 4.92 2.94
N GLY A 153 0.97 5.25 3.01
CA GLY A 153 1.51 6.11 4.05
C GLY A 153 2.37 7.22 3.46
N ARG A 154 2.29 8.41 4.05
CA ARG A 154 3.11 9.57 3.69
C ARG A 154 3.81 10.15 4.91
N ARG A 155 5.06 10.55 4.72
CA ARG A 155 5.90 11.20 5.72
C ARG A 155 6.00 12.72 5.51
N THR A 156 6.45 13.44 6.55
CA THR A 156 6.65 14.91 6.60
C THR A 156 7.49 15.50 5.46
N ALA A 157 8.38 14.71 4.86
CA ALA A 157 9.20 15.13 3.72
C ALA A 157 8.52 14.91 2.35
N GLY A 158 7.30 14.38 2.32
CA GLY A 158 6.59 13.98 1.10
C GLY A 158 6.84 12.53 0.68
N ASP A 159 7.87 11.88 1.24
CA ASP A 159 8.17 10.47 0.98
C ASP A 159 6.98 9.58 1.35
N SER A 160 6.57 8.77 0.40
CA SER A 160 5.37 7.93 0.50
C SER A 160 5.69 6.51 0.09
N ALA A 161 4.99 5.55 0.70
CA ALA A 161 5.02 4.16 0.30
C ALA A 161 3.62 3.55 0.25
N PHE A 162 3.49 2.58 -0.64
CA PHE A 162 2.27 1.88 -0.94
C PHE A 162 2.56 0.39 -0.91
N VAL A 163 1.97 -0.34 0.04
CA VAL A 163 2.08 -1.79 0.13
C VAL A 163 0.77 -2.38 -0.34
N THR A 164 0.82 -3.14 -1.43
CA THR A 164 -0.34 -3.82 -2.00
C THR A 164 -0.26 -5.30 -1.65
N PHE A 165 -1.38 -5.88 -1.23
CA PHE A 165 -1.56 -7.31 -1.03
C PHE A 165 -2.89 -7.73 -1.63
N LEU A 166 -2.88 -8.71 -2.54
CA LEU A 166 -4.07 -9.17 -3.25
C LEU A 166 -3.98 -10.67 -3.53
N LEU A 167 -4.95 -11.45 -3.06
CA LEU A 167 -5.05 -12.90 -3.27
C LEU A 167 -6.47 -13.27 -3.72
N ASP A 168 -6.67 -14.54 -4.09
CA ASP A 168 -7.96 -15.16 -4.41
C ASP A 168 -8.71 -15.72 -3.18
#